data_AF-A0A9X1Z175-F1
#
_entry.id   AF-A0A9X1Z175-F1
#
_cell.length_a   1.000
_cell.length_b   1.000
_cell.length_c   1.000
_cell.angle_alpha   90.00
_cell.angle_beta   90.00
_cell.angle_gamma   90.00
#
_symmetry.space_group_name_H-M   'P 1'
#
loop_
_entity.id
_entity.type
_entity.pdbx_description
1 polymer ?
#
loop_
_entity_poly.entity_id
_entity_poly.type
_entity_poly.pdbx_seq_one_letter_code
_entity_poly.pdbx_strand_id
1 'polypeptide(L)'
;MISLRTAGAAICLALVALAFWGVYQHGRSTMDDEWKARWAVRDAGDQQAWALAEVAEREKEQARQNSINKVIQDGQQVIDQATADAASARTVAGGLQRTVDDLAGRLAAQASSHSCTAAASQAASRAVMVLADVFKRADERAGELAADADQSRGRGVTCERAYDGVATASISAPKALYGVDRSGP
;
A
#
# COMPACT_ATOMS: atom_id res chain seq x y z
N MET A 1 61.00 10.72 -70.85
CA MET A 1 60.08 10.20 -71.90
C MET A 1 59.36 9.01 -71.31
N ILE A 2 58.10 9.17 -70.90
CA ILE A 2 57.27 8.05 -70.44
C ILE A 2 56.99 7.21 -71.68
N SER A 3 57.54 5.99 -71.76
CA SER A 3 57.29 5.10 -72.90
C SER A 3 55.82 4.71 -72.94
N LEU A 4 55.24 4.56 -74.13
CA LEU A 4 53.82 4.20 -74.33
C LEU A 4 53.41 2.94 -73.54
N ARG A 5 54.37 2.04 -73.28
CA ARG A 5 54.22 0.83 -72.46
C ARG A 5 54.01 1.11 -70.96
N THR A 6 54.70 2.09 -70.38
CA THR A 6 54.53 2.45 -68.96
C THR A 6 53.23 3.20 -68.73
N ALA A 7 52.82 4.04 -69.68
CA ALA A 7 51.51 4.70 -69.65
C ALA A 7 50.36 3.67 -69.73
N GLY A 8 50.44 2.69 -70.63
CA GLY A 8 49.46 1.61 -70.73
C GLY A 8 49.37 0.76 -69.45
N ALA A 9 50.50 0.38 -68.86
CA ALA A 9 50.53 -0.38 -67.62
C ALA A 9 49.90 0.38 -66.43
N ALA A 10 50.16 1.68 -66.32
CA ALA A 10 49.57 2.53 -65.28
C ALA A 10 48.04 2.65 -65.44
N ILE A 11 47.55 2.79 -66.67
CA ILE A 11 46.11 2.82 -66.95
C ILE A 11 45.45 1.48 -66.58
N CYS A 12 46.06 0.35 -66.94
CA CYS A 12 45.54 -0.96 -66.57
C CYS A 12 45.47 -1.15 -65.04
N LEU A 13 46.51 -0.75 -64.31
CA LEU A 13 46.50 -0.82 -62.84
C LEU A 13 45.44 0.08 -62.22
N ALA A 14 45.25 1.29 -62.75
CA ALA A 14 44.20 2.20 -62.29
C ALA A 14 42.80 1.60 -62.51
N LEU A 15 42.54 0.98 -63.66
CA LEU A 15 41.27 0.32 -63.95
C LEU A 15 41.02 -0.87 -63.02
N VAL A 16 42.04 -1.68 -62.74
CA VAL A 16 41.94 -2.80 -61.79
C VAL A 16 41.64 -2.28 -60.37
N ALA A 17 42.32 -1.23 -59.93
CA ALA A 17 42.08 -0.62 -58.62
C ALA A 17 40.67 -0.05 -58.50
N LEU A 18 40.16 0.63 -59.52
CA LEU A 18 38.78 1.14 -59.54
C LEU A 18 37.74 0.02 -59.55
N ALA A 19 37.96 -1.05 -60.33
CA ALA A 19 37.07 -2.21 -60.35
C ALA A 19 37.03 -2.91 -58.98
N PHE A 20 38.20 -3.13 -58.36
CA PHE A 20 38.29 -3.71 -57.03
C PHE A 20 37.60 -2.84 -55.98
N TRP A 21 37.81 -1.50 -56.05
CA TRP A 21 37.15 -0.55 -55.17
C TRP A 21 35.63 -0.60 -55.31
N GLY A 22 35.11 -0.66 -56.54
CA GLY A 22 33.68 -0.78 -56.80
C GLY A 22 33.06 -2.04 -56.19
N VAL A 23 33.71 -3.20 -56.37
CA VAL A 23 33.25 -4.47 -55.78
C VAL A 23 33.31 -4.43 -54.25
N TYR A 24 34.38 -3.88 -53.67
CA TYR A 24 34.51 -3.73 -52.23
C TYR A 24 33.44 -2.82 -51.63
N GLN A 25 33.18 -1.66 -52.24
CA GLN A 25 32.15 -0.74 -51.77
C GLN A 25 30.74 -1.34 -51.89
N HIS A 26 30.46 -2.06 -52.98
CA HIS A 26 29.19 -2.77 -53.14
C HIS A 26 29.01 -3.88 -52.09
N GLY A 27 30.05 -4.66 -51.81
CA GLY A 27 30.04 -5.67 -50.75
C GLY A 27 29.84 -5.05 -49.36
N ARG A 28 30.46 -3.91 -49.08
CA ARG A 28 30.25 -3.18 -47.83
C ARG A 28 28.83 -2.64 -47.69
N SER A 29 28.30 -1.97 -48.73
CA SER A 29 26.96 -1.38 -48.65
C SER A 29 25.88 -2.44 -48.47
N THR A 30 26.00 -3.57 -49.17
CA THR A 30 25.05 -4.70 -49.03
C THR A 30 25.07 -5.30 -47.62
N MET A 31 26.27 -5.53 -47.06
CA MET A 31 26.41 -6.00 -45.69
C MET A 31 25.93 -4.98 -44.66
N ASP A 32 26.24 -3.69 -44.84
CA ASP A 32 25.78 -2.62 -43.96
C ASP A 32 24.25 -2.52 -43.97
N ASP A 33 23.60 -2.62 -45.13
CA ASP A 33 22.14 -2.59 -45.26
C ASP A 33 21.48 -3.83 -44.63
N GLU A 34 22.04 -5.02 -44.87
CA GLU A 34 21.58 -6.27 -44.25
C GLU A 34 21.67 -6.21 -42.72
N TRP A 35 22.81 -5.76 -42.19
CA TRP A 35 22.99 -5.61 -40.75
C TRP A 35 22.04 -4.56 -40.18
N LYS A 36 21.90 -3.38 -40.79
CA LYS A 36 20.94 -2.36 -40.35
C LYS A 36 19.51 -2.90 -40.31
N ALA A 37 19.10 -3.69 -41.30
CA ALA A 37 17.78 -4.32 -41.31
C ALA A 37 17.59 -5.29 -40.14
N ARG A 38 18.59 -6.16 -39.87
CA ARG A 38 18.56 -7.09 -38.72
C ARG A 38 18.49 -6.36 -37.38
N TRP A 39 19.28 -5.30 -37.22
CA TRP A 39 19.25 -4.45 -36.02
C TRP A 39 17.90 -3.76 -35.86
N ALA A 40 17.34 -3.18 -36.93
CA ALA A 40 16.04 -2.52 -36.87
C ALA A 40 14.91 -3.48 -36.44
N VAL A 41 14.91 -4.73 -36.95
CA VAL A 41 13.94 -5.76 -36.54
C VAL A 41 14.13 -6.12 -35.06
N ARG A 42 15.38 -6.30 -34.62
CA ARG A 42 15.71 -6.62 -33.22
C ARG A 42 15.29 -5.50 -32.28
N ASP A 43 15.64 -4.25 -32.61
CA ASP A 43 15.33 -3.08 -31.79
C ASP A 43 13.82 -2.84 -31.73
N ALA A 44 13.08 -3.08 -32.82
CA ALA A 44 11.61 -3.04 -32.79
C ALA A 44 11.02 -4.10 -31.83
N GLY A 45 11.57 -5.32 -31.86
CA GLY A 45 11.19 -6.39 -30.92
C GLY A 45 11.54 -6.06 -29.47
N ASP A 46 12.74 -5.52 -29.22
CA ASP A 46 13.20 -5.09 -27.90
C ASP A 46 12.30 -3.97 -27.35
N GLN A 47 11.95 -2.97 -28.17
CA GLN A 47 11.04 -1.88 -27.79
C GLN A 47 9.64 -2.41 -27.45
N GLN A 48 9.12 -3.36 -28.22
CA GLN A 48 7.82 -3.97 -27.93
C GLN A 48 7.87 -4.78 -26.62
N ALA A 49 8.91 -5.58 -26.43
CA ALA A 49 9.12 -6.35 -25.20
C ALA A 49 9.24 -5.44 -23.97
N TRP A 50 9.95 -4.32 -24.11
CA TRP A 50 10.06 -3.30 -23.06
C TRP A 50 8.72 -2.65 -22.74
N ALA A 51 7.95 -2.26 -23.76
CA ALA A 51 6.63 -1.67 -23.55
C ALA A 51 5.68 -2.65 -22.82
N LEU A 52 5.69 -3.93 -23.20
CA LEU A 52 4.88 -4.97 -22.53
C LEU A 52 5.35 -5.20 -21.09
N ALA A 53 6.66 -5.22 -20.84
CA ALA A 53 7.21 -5.38 -19.50
C ALA A 53 6.87 -4.18 -18.60
N GLU A 54 6.97 -2.95 -19.10
CA GLU A 54 6.59 -1.74 -18.36
C GLU A 54 5.10 -1.78 -18.00
N VAL A 55 4.21 -2.11 -18.94
CA VAL A 55 2.77 -2.25 -18.66
C VAL A 55 2.52 -3.32 -17.59
N ALA A 56 3.15 -4.49 -17.69
CA ALA A 56 2.98 -5.56 -16.72
C ALA A 56 3.46 -5.18 -15.30
N GLU A 57 4.57 -4.45 -15.18
CA GLU A 57 5.04 -3.95 -13.89
C GLU A 57 4.16 -2.81 -13.35
N ARG A 58 3.66 -1.92 -14.21
CA ARG A 58 2.71 -0.86 -13.84
C ARG A 58 1.40 -1.44 -13.31
N GLU A 59 0.89 -2.50 -13.93
CA GLU A 59 -0.31 -3.19 -13.45
C GLU A 59 -0.11 -3.79 -12.05
N LYS A 60 1.05 -4.42 -11.79
CA LYS A 60 1.39 -4.94 -10.46
C LYS A 60 1.47 -3.82 -9.42
N GLU A 61 2.12 -2.71 -9.77
CA GLU A 61 2.22 -1.55 -8.87
C GLU A 61 0.83 -0.97 -8.59
N GLN A 62 0.00 -0.75 -9.61
CA GLN A 62 -1.37 -0.26 -9.44
C GLN A 62 -2.22 -1.21 -8.58
N ALA A 63 -2.11 -2.53 -8.79
CA ALA A 63 -2.81 -3.51 -7.98
C ALA A 63 -2.42 -3.42 -6.50
N ARG A 64 -1.12 -3.29 -6.20
CA ARG A 64 -0.62 -3.12 -4.83
C ARG A 64 -1.11 -1.81 -4.22
N GLN A 65 -1.03 -0.70 -4.94
CA GLN A 65 -1.49 0.59 -4.45
C GLN A 65 -2.99 0.61 -4.17
N ASN A 66 -3.81 0.03 -5.06
CA ASN A 66 -5.24 -0.09 -4.85
C ASN A 66 -5.57 -0.94 -3.63
N SER A 67 -4.84 -2.04 -3.44
CA SER A 67 -4.97 -2.90 -2.27
C SER A 67 -4.67 -2.16 -0.97
N ILE A 68 -3.55 -1.43 -0.91
CA ILE A 68 -3.17 -0.61 0.25
C ILE A 68 -4.19 0.52 0.50
N ASN A 69 -4.65 1.21 -0.54
CA ASN A 69 -5.66 2.26 -0.40
C ASN A 69 -6.96 1.73 0.20
N LYS A 70 -7.38 0.53 -0.20
CA LYS A 70 -8.55 -0.12 0.39
C LYS A 70 -8.33 -0.46 1.85
N VAL A 71 -7.17 -1.01 2.21
CA VAL A 71 -6.82 -1.30 3.61
C VAL A 71 -6.83 -0.03 4.46
N ILE A 72 -6.35 1.09 3.93
CA ILE A 72 -6.40 2.40 4.60
C ILE A 72 -7.86 2.84 4.82
N GLN A 73 -8.72 2.78 3.79
CA GLN A 73 -10.13 3.14 3.92
C GLN A 73 -10.86 2.25 4.93
N ASP A 74 -10.71 0.93 4.82
CA ASP A 74 -11.34 -0.02 5.74
C ASP A 74 -10.81 0.17 7.17
N GLY A 75 -9.52 0.50 7.33
CA GLY A 75 -8.91 0.83 8.62
C GLY A 75 -9.49 2.11 9.22
N GLN A 76 -9.65 3.17 8.41
CA GLN A 76 -10.25 4.43 8.85
C GLN A 76 -11.70 4.22 9.29
N GLN A 77 -12.48 3.43 8.54
CA GLN A 77 -13.86 3.12 8.92
C GLN A 77 -13.96 2.41 10.28
N VAL A 78 -13.04 1.47 10.57
CA VAL A 78 -12.99 0.79 11.87
C VAL A 78 -12.64 1.78 12.99
N ILE A 79 -11.70 2.71 12.75
CA ILE A 79 -11.33 3.76 13.72
C ILE A 79 -12.52 4.67 14.00
N ASP A 80 -13.23 5.12 12.95
CA ASP A 80 -14.38 6.01 13.08
C ASP A 80 -15.51 5.34 13.87
N GLN A 81 -15.77 4.06 13.58
CA GLN A 81 -16.77 3.28 14.32
C GLN A 81 -16.39 3.10 15.80
N ALA A 82 -15.15 2.69 16.08
CA ALA A 82 -14.67 2.54 17.47
C ALA A 82 -14.72 3.89 18.23
N THR A 83 -14.42 5.00 17.55
CA THR A 83 -14.51 6.34 18.13
C THR A 83 -15.95 6.73 18.45
N ALA A 84 -16.90 6.41 17.56
CA ALA A 84 -18.32 6.65 17.78
C ALA A 84 -18.88 5.80 18.93
N ASP A 85 -18.50 4.52 18.99
CA ASP A 85 -18.90 3.59 20.05
C ASP A 85 -18.36 4.07 21.42
N ALA A 86 -17.08 4.48 21.47
CA ALA A 86 -16.48 5.06 22.67
C ALA A 86 -17.18 6.37 23.11
N ALA A 87 -17.56 7.24 22.17
CA ALA A 87 -18.30 8.46 22.48
C ALA A 87 -19.71 8.18 23.02
N SER A 88 -20.40 7.18 22.44
CA SER A 88 -21.69 6.69 22.93
C SER A 88 -21.58 6.14 24.35
N ALA A 89 -20.59 5.29 24.62
CA ALA A 89 -20.32 4.72 25.93
C ALA A 89 -20.05 5.80 26.99
N ARG A 90 -19.22 6.81 26.66
CA ARG A 90 -18.95 7.95 27.56
C ARG A 90 -20.21 8.76 27.87
N THR A 91 -21.10 8.91 26.90
CA THR A 91 -22.37 9.63 27.10
C THR A 91 -23.29 8.87 28.06
N VAL A 92 -23.39 7.55 27.91
CA VAL A 92 -24.16 6.68 28.80
C VAL A 92 -23.57 6.68 30.21
N ALA A 93 -22.24 6.53 30.34
CA ALA A 93 -21.54 6.57 31.62
C ALA A 93 -21.76 7.91 32.35
N GLY A 94 -21.62 9.04 31.65
CA GLY A 94 -21.90 10.36 32.22
C GLY A 94 -23.37 10.58 32.60
N GLY A 95 -24.31 9.91 31.94
CA GLY A 95 -25.72 9.87 32.34
C GLY A 95 -25.94 9.07 33.63
N LEU A 96 -25.33 7.89 33.72
CA LEU A 96 -25.39 7.04 34.90
C LEU A 96 -24.76 7.72 36.12
N GLN A 97 -23.58 8.31 35.98
CA GLN A 97 -22.89 9.03 37.05
C GLN A 97 -23.77 10.15 37.63
N ARG A 98 -24.41 10.97 36.77
CA ARG A 98 -25.36 12.01 37.24
C ARG A 98 -26.55 11.44 38.00
N THR A 99 -27.05 10.26 37.60
CA THR A 99 -28.19 9.62 38.26
C THR A 99 -27.79 9.05 39.62
N VAL A 100 -26.58 8.51 39.71
CA VAL A 100 -25.99 8.04 40.98
C VAL A 100 -25.75 9.21 41.94
N ASP A 101 -25.19 10.32 41.45
CA ASP A 101 -24.94 11.52 42.26
C ASP A 101 -26.25 12.13 42.80
N ASP A 102 -27.30 12.21 41.97
CA ASP A 102 -28.63 12.67 42.41
C ASP A 102 -29.20 11.75 43.50
N LEU A 103 -29.16 10.43 43.29
CA LEU A 103 -29.66 9.46 44.26
C LEU A 103 -28.89 9.53 45.58
N ALA A 104 -27.57 9.63 45.53
CA ALA A 104 -26.71 9.77 46.70
C ALA A 104 -27.03 11.07 47.48
N GLY A 105 -27.22 12.18 46.77
CA GLY A 105 -27.62 13.46 47.37
C GLY A 105 -28.97 13.39 48.07
N ARG A 106 -29.97 12.74 47.44
CA ARG A 106 -31.31 12.54 48.03
C ARG A 106 -31.27 11.67 49.28
N LEU A 107 -30.51 10.58 49.25
CA LEU A 107 -30.33 9.69 50.42
C LEU A 107 -29.64 10.41 51.58
N ALA A 108 -28.63 11.24 51.30
CA ALA A 108 -27.95 12.03 52.33
C ALA A 108 -28.91 13.04 52.99
N ALA A 109 -29.78 13.69 52.22
CA ALA A 109 -30.79 14.61 52.76
C ALA A 109 -31.84 13.92 53.63
N GLN A 110 -32.28 12.71 53.26
CA GLN A 110 -33.21 11.90 54.07
C GLN A 110 -32.56 11.36 55.35
N ALA A 111 -31.27 11.04 55.33
CA ALA A 111 -30.56 10.55 56.51
C ALA A 111 -30.54 11.57 57.66
N SER A 112 -30.56 12.87 57.35
CA SER A 112 -30.55 13.97 58.33
C SER A 112 -31.91 14.29 58.99
N SER A 113 -33.03 13.75 58.50
CA SER A 113 -34.37 14.14 58.99
C SER A 113 -34.95 13.24 60.10
N HIS A 114 -34.36 12.06 60.38
CA HIS A 114 -34.87 11.11 61.38
C HIS A 114 -33.94 10.97 62.60
N SER A 115 -34.35 11.51 63.75
CA SER A 115 -33.51 11.65 64.95
C SER A 115 -33.13 10.33 65.64
N CYS A 116 -34.00 9.31 65.62
CA CYS A 116 -33.75 8.05 66.31
C CYS A 116 -32.72 7.13 65.62
N THR A 117 -32.42 7.37 64.33
CA THR A 117 -31.50 6.55 63.52
C THR A 117 -30.43 7.36 62.78
N ALA A 118 -30.34 8.67 63.05
CA ALA A 118 -29.49 9.64 62.35
C ALA A 118 -28.01 9.21 62.18
N ALA A 119 -27.41 8.61 63.21
CA ALA A 119 -26.02 8.15 63.14
C ALA A 119 -25.84 6.94 62.20
N ALA A 120 -26.78 5.98 62.24
CA ALA A 120 -26.76 4.80 61.38
C ALA A 120 -27.08 5.16 59.92
N SER A 121 -28.03 6.05 59.69
CA SER A 121 -28.35 6.57 58.35
C SER A 121 -27.19 7.36 57.76
N GLN A 122 -26.49 8.17 58.56
CA GLN A 122 -25.31 8.92 58.13
C GLN A 122 -24.12 8.01 57.79
N ALA A 123 -23.91 6.93 58.55
CA ALA A 123 -22.90 5.92 58.20
C ALA A 123 -23.23 5.20 56.88
N ALA A 124 -24.50 4.85 56.65
CA ALA A 124 -24.96 4.25 55.40
C ALA A 124 -24.78 5.20 54.20
N SER A 125 -25.11 6.49 54.34
CA SER A 125 -24.88 7.48 53.27
C SER A 125 -23.40 7.62 52.90
N ARG A 126 -22.50 7.60 53.90
CA ARG A 126 -21.04 7.62 53.64
C ARG A 126 -20.58 6.38 52.89
N ALA A 127 -21.10 5.20 53.23
CA ALA A 127 -20.77 3.96 52.53
C ALA A 127 -21.23 3.99 51.05
N VAL A 128 -22.44 4.52 50.79
CA VAL A 128 -22.97 4.70 49.43
C VAL A 128 -22.10 5.67 48.61
N MET A 129 -21.67 6.78 49.22
CA MET A 129 -20.78 7.76 48.57
C MET A 129 -19.42 7.15 48.20
N VAL A 130 -18.83 6.35 49.08
CA VAL A 130 -17.56 5.64 48.80
C VAL A 130 -17.74 4.63 47.68
N LEU A 131 -18.84 3.85 47.69
CA LEU A 131 -19.15 2.93 46.59
C LEU A 131 -19.31 3.67 45.26
N ALA A 132 -20.01 4.80 45.24
CA ALA A 132 -20.16 5.62 44.04
C ALA A 132 -18.80 6.12 43.50
N ASP A 133 -17.90 6.59 44.36
CA ASP A 133 -16.54 7.01 43.98
C ASP A 133 -15.69 5.85 43.45
N VAL A 134 -15.77 4.67 44.10
CA VAL A 134 -15.07 3.46 43.63
C VAL A 134 -15.59 3.02 42.27
N PHE A 135 -16.91 3.01 42.07
CA PHE A 135 -17.51 2.68 40.78
C PHE A 135 -17.06 3.67 39.70
N LYS A 136 -17.03 4.97 40.00
CA LYS A 136 -16.56 6.00 39.07
C LYS A 136 -15.11 5.75 38.64
N ARG A 137 -14.20 5.54 39.58
CA ARG A 137 -12.78 5.26 39.27
C ARG A 137 -12.59 3.95 38.51
N ALA A 138 -13.38 2.93 38.86
CA ALA A 138 -13.35 1.64 38.17
C ALA A 138 -13.82 1.77 36.71
N ASP A 139 -14.89 2.53 36.47
CA ASP A 139 -15.40 2.81 35.12
C ASP A 139 -14.42 3.64 34.29
N GLU A 140 -13.83 4.69 34.88
CA GLU A 140 -12.76 5.49 34.25
C GLU A 140 -11.58 4.60 33.84
N ARG A 141 -11.10 3.74 34.74
CA ARG A 141 -9.99 2.83 34.46
C ARG A 141 -10.34 1.78 33.40
N ALA A 142 -11.56 1.26 33.43
CA ALA A 142 -12.05 0.34 32.41
C ALA A 142 -12.09 1.02 31.02
N GLY A 143 -12.50 2.30 30.97
CA GLY A 143 -12.50 3.09 29.75
C GLY A 143 -11.10 3.34 29.17
N GLU A 144 -10.10 3.60 30.01
CA GLU A 144 -8.69 3.72 29.59
C GLU A 144 -8.17 2.40 28.99
N LEU A 145 -8.41 1.28 29.68
CA LEU A 145 -7.99 -0.04 29.20
C LEU A 145 -8.69 -0.44 27.90
N ALA A 146 -9.97 -0.10 27.75
CA ALA A 146 -10.71 -0.31 26.51
C ALA A 146 -10.09 0.51 25.35
N ALA A 147 -9.73 1.77 25.59
CA ALA A 147 -9.10 2.60 24.58
C ALA A 147 -7.75 2.04 24.11
N ASP A 148 -6.91 1.56 25.03
CA ASP A 148 -5.63 0.93 24.71
C ASP A 148 -5.84 -0.39 23.94
N ALA A 149 -6.82 -1.20 24.34
CA ALA A 149 -7.18 -2.44 23.66
C ALA A 149 -7.70 -2.19 22.24
N ASP A 150 -8.58 -1.20 22.05
CA ASP A 150 -9.12 -0.82 20.74
C ASP A 150 -8.02 -0.27 19.83
N GLN A 151 -7.10 0.54 20.35
CA GLN A 151 -5.99 1.07 19.58
C GLN A 151 -5.03 -0.04 19.14
N SER A 152 -4.65 -0.93 20.06
CA SER A 152 -3.74 -2.05 19.74
C SER A 152 -4.38 -3.02 18.74
N ARG A 153 -5.66 -3.35 18.93
CA ARG A 153 -6.43 -4.18 18.00
C ARG A 153 -6.53 -3.52 16.62
N GLY A 154 -6.87 -2.23 16.56
CA GLY A 154 -6.96 -1.46 15.32
C GLY A 154 -5.66 -1.50 14.52
N ARG A 155 -4.53 -1.25 15.18
CA ARG A 155 -3.20 -1.37 14.54
C ARG A 155 -2.93 -2.79 14.04
N GLY A 156 -3.25 -3.81 14.85
CA GLY A 156 -3.07 -5.22 14.50
C GLY A 156 -3.83 -5.63 13.23
N VAL A 157 -5.15 -5.38 13.20
CA VAL A 157 -5.97 -5.74 12.03
C VAL A 157 -5.58 -4.97 10.77
N THR A 158 -5.14 -3.71 10.91
CA THR A 158 -4.64 -2.94 9.75
C THR A 158 -3.35 -3.56 9.21
N CYS A 159 -2.42 -3.96 10.07
CA CYS A 159 -1.18 -4.63 9.65
C CYS A 159 -1.47 -5.97 8.94
N GLU A 160 -2.34 -6.80 9.51
CA GLU A 160 -2.73 -8.08 8.90
C GLU A 160 -3.37 -7.89 7.52
N ARG A 161 -4.34 -6.97 7.40
CA ARG A 161 -5.00 -6.68 6.12
C ARG A 161 -4.04 -6.08 5.09
N ALA A 162 -3.09 -5.23 5.50
CA ALA A 162 -2.08 -4.69 4.60
C ALA A 162 -1.20 -5.79 4.03
N TYR A 163 -0.78 -6.73 4.89
CA TYR A 163 0.00 -7.89 4.46
C TYR A 163 -0.78 -8.78 3.50
N ASP A 164 -2.02 -9.16 3.86
CA ASP A 164 -2.88 -9.98 3.00
C ASP A 164 -3.16 -9.31 1.66
N GLY A 165 -3.35 -7.99 1.67
CA GLY A 165 -3.56 -7.18 0.48
C GLY A 165 -2.36 -7.20 -0.48
N VAL A 166 -1.13 -7.17 0.03
CA VAL A 166 0.08 -7.26 -0.80
C VAL A 166 0.35 -8.70 -1.24
N ALA A 167 0.14 -9.66 -0.34
CA ALA A 167 0.34 -11.08 -0.63
C ALA A 167 -0.60 -11.57 -1.74
N THR A 168 -1.89 -11.24 -1.67
CA THR A 168 -2.87 -11.62 -2.70
C THR A 168 -2.62 -10.91 -4.04
N ALA A 169 -2.25 -9.63 -4.02
CA ALA A 169 -1.86 -8.89 -5.23
C ALA A 169 -0.60 -9.46 -5.90
N SER A 170 0.27 -10.14 -5.15
CA SER A 170 1.45 -10.82 -5.71
C SER A 170 1.10 -12.16 -6.41
N ILE A 171 -0.03 -12.79 -6.03
CA ILE A 171 -0.47 -14.09 -6.57
C ILE A 171 -1.35 -13.92 -7.82
N SER A 172 -2.03 -12.79 -7.98
CA SER A 172 -2.93 -12.51 -9.11
C SER A 172 -2.24 -11.94 -10.35
N ALA A 173 -0.90 -11.90 -10.39
CA ALA A 173 -0.16 -11.49 -11.59
C ALA A 173 -0.63 -12.34 -12.79
N PRO A 174 -1.04 -11.71 -13.91
CA PRO A 174 -1.71 -12.42 -14.99
C PRO A 174 -0.81 -13.52 -15.56
N LYS A 175 -1.38 -14.72 -15.66
CA LYS A 175 -0.88 -15.93 -16.35
C LYS A 175 -0.47 -15.69 -17.82
N ALA A 176 -0.58 -14.47 -18.33
CA ALA A 176 -0.32 -14.08 -19.72
C ALA A 176 1.18 -14.13 -20.12
N LEU A 177 2.12 -14.23 -19.17
CA LEU A 177 3.56 -14.32 -19.49
C LEU A 177 4.05 -15.73 -19.85
N TYR A 178 3.23 -16.78 -19.73
CA TYR A 178 3.62 -18.17 -20.07
C TYR A 178 3.22 -18.57 -21.51
N GLY A 179 3.09 -17.60 -22.42
CA GLY A 179 2.67 -17.80 -23.81
C GLY A 179 3.67 -17.32 -24.86
N VAL A 180 4.93 -17.01 -24.49
CA VAL A 180 5.99 -16.79 -25.48
C VAL A 180 6.58 -18.15 -25.85
N ASP A 181 5.96 -18.75 -26.86
CA ASP A 181 6.46 -19.92 -27.58
C ASP A 181 7.89 -19.62 -28.08
N ARG A 182 8.89 -20.23 -27.43
CA ARG A 182 10.31 -20.18 -27.85
C ARG A 182 10.57 -21.18 -29.00
N SER A 183 9.69 -21.21 -29.98
CA SER A 183 9.88 -21.99 -31.21
C SER A 183 10.38 -21.06 -32.31
N GLY A 184 11.66 -20.72 -32.26
CA GLY A 184 12.39 -20.15 -33.39
C GLY A 184 13.17 -21.25 -34.13
N PRO A 185 13.30 -21.18 -35.46
CA PRO A 185 13.98 -22.19 -36.29
C PRO A 185 15.49 -22.27 -36.05
#